data_AF-A0A522BWB0-F1
#
_entry.id   AF-A0A522BWB0-F1
#
_cell.length_a   1.000
_cell.length_b   1.000
_cell.length_c   1.000
_cell.angle_alpha   90.00
_cell.angle_beta   90.00
_cell.angle_gamma   90.00
#
_symmetry.space_group_name_H-M   'P 1'
#
loop_
_entity.id
_entity.type
_entity.pdbx_description
1 polymer ?
#
loop_
_entity_poly.entity_id
_entity_poly.type
_entity_poly.pdbx_seq_one_letter_code
_entity_poly.pdbx_strand_id
1 'polypeptide(L)'
;MPVAELYMSLKGQGGPVKGDCEAEGYEGQIQLFDWSWALDVDSDNPQSKKAQAQPTMFMFSKYFDRASTPMMNALRSGEVFPEARITLVHRIDLGMTILVILRNVRVAGYDLSVKSDKSVDMDEDWVLDYTEVEIQYVARGGGGAKVFRMEKKPSTDMKLPFRNPPMTEAEEAIAELQKQAGSRTPQPKQDAKPTPKPPAKPPAGPAGKR
;
A
#
# COMPACT_ATOMS: atom_id res chain seq x y z
N MET A 1 6.43 -22.59 12.52
CA MET A 1 5.54 -21.46 12.82
C MET A 1 6.39 -20.19 12.87
N PRO A 2 5.90 -19.05 12.37
CA PRO A 2 6.61 -17.79 12.49
C PRO A 2 6.85 -17.45 13.96
N VAL A 3 8.01 -16.85 14.23
CA VAL A 3 8.44 -16.51 15.59
C VAL A 3 7.64 -15.31 16.12
N ALA A 4 7.31 -14.36 15.24
CA ALA A 4 6.44 -13.24 15.54
C ALA A 4 5.38 -13.04 14.46
N GLU A 5 4.20 -12.58 14.85
CA GLU A 5 3.05 -12.36 13.97
C GLU A 5 2.40 -11.01 14.30
N LEU A 6 1.85 -10.35 13.28
CA LEU A 6 1.17 -9.07 13.41
C LEU A 6 -0.28 -9.16 12.93
N TYR A 7 -1.19 -8.61 13.74
CA TYR A 7 -2.62 -8.62 13.49
C TYR A 7 -3.22 -7.25 13.78
N MET A 8 -4.24 -6.86 13.02
CA MET A 8 -5.00 -5.64 13.25
C MET A 8 -6.49 -5.91 13.30
N SER A 9 -7.13 -5.44 14.37
CA SER A 9 -8.57 -5.31 14.48
C SER A 9 -8.95 -3.85 14.23
N LEU A 10 -9.82 -3.60 13.25
CA LEU A 10 -10.28 -2.26 12.88
C LEU A 10 -11.79 -2.16 13.09
N LYS A 11 -12.23 -1.21 13.92
CA LYS A 11 -13.65 -1.00 14.22
C LYS A 11 -14.25 -0.01 13.22
N GLY A 12 -15.16 -0.50 12.37
CA GLY A 12 -16.01 0.31 11.49
C GLY A 12 -17.28 0.82 12.17
N GLN A 13 -17.95 1.80 11.55
CA GLN A 13 -19.26 2.30 12.02
C GLN A 13 -20.34 1.21 11.95
N GLY A 14 -20.29 0.36 10.92
CA GLY A 14 -21.22 -0.76 10.72
C GLY A 14 -20.80 -2.08 11.37
N GLY A 15 -19.75 -2.10 12.18
CA GLY A 15 -19.15 -3.31 12.74
C GLY A 15 -17.66 -3.43 12.40
N PRO A 16 -16.99 -4.52 12.83
CA PRO A 16 -15.55 -4.71 12.57
C PRO A 16 -15.29 -4.84 11.06
N VAL A 17 -14.24 -4.18 10.58
CA VAL A 17 -13.71 -4.41 9.23
C VAL A 17 -13.00 -5.76 9.25
N LYS A 18 -13.53 -6.71 8.48
CA LYS A 18 -13.04 -8.10 8.47
C LYS A 18 -11.94 -8.29 7.45
N GLY A 19 -10.81 -8.82 7.89
CA GLY A 19 -9.75 -9.35 7.03
C GLY A 19 -9.89 -10.86 6.82
N ASP A 20 -8.84 -11.47 6.25
CA ASP A 20 -8.78 -12.91 5.94
C ASP A 20 -8.00 -13.77 6.93
N CYS A 21 -7.57 -13.22 8.07
CA CYS A 21 -6.82 -13.99 9.07
C CYS A 21 -7.63 -15.17 9.64
N GLU A 22 -6.99 -16.35 9.72
CA GLU A 22 -7.54 -17.58 10.31
C GLU A 22 -6.74 -18.05 11.55
N ALA A 23 -5.77 -17.26 12.01
CA ALA A 23 -4.93 -17.63 13.15
C ALA A 23 -5.77 -17.66 14.45
N GLU A 24 -5.49 -18.66 15.29
CA GLU A 24 -6.22 -18.88 16.55
C GLU A 24 -6.18 -17.64 17.45
N GLY A 25 -7.36 -17.12 17.79
CA GLY A 25 -7.55 -15.91 18.60
C GLY A 25 -7.47 -14.58 17.83
N TYR A 26 -7.23 -14.63 16.52
CA TYR A 26 -7.11 -13.47 15.62
C TYR A 26 -8.00 -13.60 14.38
N GLU A 27 -9.05 -14.43 14.43
CA GLU A 27 -9.88 -14.78 13.29
C GLU A 27 -10.67 -13.57 12.75
N GLY A 28 -10.61 -13.40 11.43
CA GLY A 28 -11.21 -12.28 10.72
C GLY A 28 -10.58 -10.92 11.01
N GLN A 29 -9.45 -10.88 11.73
CA GLN A 29 -8.58 -9.70 11.77
C GLN A 29 -7.80 -9.57 10.47
N ILE A 30 -7.10 -8.46 10.34
CA ILE A 30 -6.24 -8.15 9.20
C ILE A 30 -4.83 -8.60 9.56
N GLN A 31 -4.22 -9.47 8.77
CA GLN A 31 -2.83 -9.86 8.99
C GLN A 31 -1.89 -8.83 8.36
N LEU A 32 -0.85 -8.43 9.09
CA LEU A 32 0.15 -7.44 8.64
C LEU A 32 1.52 -8.10 8.46
N PHE A 33 2.38 -7.49 7.64
CA PHE A 33 3.80 -7.88 7.53
C PHE A 33 4.70 -7.05 8.42
N ASP A 34 4.42 -5.75 8.43
CA ASP A 34 5.22 -4.75 9.12
C ASP A 34 4.34 -3.57 9.51
N TRP A 35 4.93 -2.71 10.31
CA TRP A 35 4.41 -1.40 10.62
C TRP A 35 5.57 -0.46 10.94
N SER A 36 5.33 0.84 10.77
CA SER A 36 6.26 1.89 11.13
C SER A 36 5.53 3.01 11.87
N TRP A 37 6.17 3.47 12.93
CA TRP A 37 5.69 4.55 13.77
C TRP A 37 6.86 5.16 14.53
N ALA A 38 6.87 6.48 14.67
CA ALA A 38 7.93 7.20 15.36
C ALA A 38 7.39 8.33 16.25
N LEU A 39 8.23 8.76 17.19
CA LEU A 39 8.10 10.03 17.89
C LEU A 39 9.17 10.96 17.33
N ASP A 40 8.75 12.09 16.77
CA ASP A 40 9.64 13.10 16.25
C ASP A 40 9.64 14.34 17.15
N VAL A 41 10.81 14.90 17.41
CA VAL A 41 10.95 16.17 18.12
C VAL A 41 11.30 17.19 17.05
N ASP A 42 10.37 18.10 16.76
CA ASP A 42 10.62 19.20 15.82
C ASP A 42 11.76 20.10 16.34
N SER A 43 12.97 19.76 15.92
CA SER A 43 14.21 20.40 16.35
C SER A 43 14.58 21.60 15.48
N ASP A 44 13.90 21.77 14.35
CA ASP A 44 14.12 22.82 13.36
C ASP A 44 13.36 24.13 13.67
N ASN A 45 12.57 24.16 14.76
CA ASN A 45 11.89 25.36 15.22
C ASN A 45 12.62 26.03 16.41
N PRO A 46 13.58 26.94 16.16
CA PRO A 46 14.33 27.65 17.20
C PRO A 46 13.46 28.55 18.11
N GLN A 47 12.20 28.80 17.74
CA GLN A 47 11.23 29.53 18.55
C GLN A 47 10.50 28.65 19.58
N SER A 48 10.57 27.33 19.45
CA SER A 48 9.91 26.41 20.37
C SER A 48 10.77 26.21 21.63
N LYS A 49 10.50 26.97 22.69
CA LYS A 49 11.25 26.87 23.96
C LYS A 49 11.16 25.51 24.66
N LYS A 50 10.38 24.56 24.13
CA LYS A 50 10.32 23.13 24.47
C LYS A 50 9.74 22.37 23.28
N ALA A 51 10.58 21.89 22.35
CA ALA A 51 10.11 20.96 21.33
C ALA A 51 9.59 19.69 22.04
N GLN A 52 8.28 19.50 22.05
CA GLN A 52 7.66 18.27 22.56
C GLN A 52 7.65 17.25 21.42
N ALA A 53 8.00 16.00 21.74
CA ALA A 53 7.85 14.90 20.80
C ALA A 53 6.40 14.87 20.27
N GLN A 54 6.23 14.60 18.99
CA GLN A 54 4.94 14.40 18.34
C GLN A 54 4.95 13.04 17.67
N PRO A 55 3.86 12.27 17.76
CA PRO A 55 3.80 10.98 17.11
C PRO A 55 3.54 11.14 15.61
N THR A 56 4.23 10.36 14.79
CA THR A 56 4.03 10.32 13.34
C THR A 56 2.70 9.64 12.98
N MET A 57 2.32 9.70 11.71
CA MET A 57 1.30 8.78 11.19
C MET A 57 1.74 7.33 11.37
N PHE A 58 0.78 6.42 11.43
CA PHE A 58 1.03 4.99 11.54
C PHE A 58 1.00 4.38 10.14
N MET A 59 2.06 3.68 9.76
CA MET A 59 2.18 3.03 8.45
C MET A 59 2.21 1.53 8.65
N PHE A 60 1.65 0.77 7.72
CA PHE A 60 1.74 -0.69 7.74
C PHE A 60 1.52 -1.28 6.36
N SER A 61 1.96 -2.53 6.22
CA SER A 61 1.84 -3.30 4.98
C SER A 61 1.04 -4.59 5.20
N LYS A 62 0.22 -4.99 4.23
CA LYS A 62 -0.60 -6.22 4.27
C LYS A 62 -0.82 -6.81 2.87
N TYR A 63 -1.26 -8.07 2.79
CA TYR A 63 -1.78 -8.65 1.55
C TYR A 63 -3.13 -8.03 1.22
N PHE A 64 -3.48 -7.99 -0.06
CA PHE A 64 -4.85 -7.74 -0.48
C PHE A 64 -5.78 -8.82 0.09
N ASP A 65 -6.79 -8.39 0.84
CA ASP A 65 -7.75 -9.25 1.54
C ASP A 65 -9.16 -8.60 1.59
N ARG A 66 -10.11 -9.23 2.29
CA ARG A 66 -11.46 -8.69 2.51
C ARG A 66 -11.53 -7.26 3.10
N ALA A 67 -10.53 -6.82 3.87
CA ALA A 67 -10.54 -5.51 4.50
C ALA A 67 -10.14 -4.37 3.55
N SER A 68 -9.46 -4.69 2.46
CA SER A 68 -8.90 -3.72 1.51
C SER A 68 -9.99 -2.82 0.91
N THR A 69 -11.12 -3.42 0.48
CA THR A 69 -12.21 -2.66 -0.15
C THR A 69 -12.92 -1.71 0.82
N PRO A 70 -13.34 -2.14 2.03
CA PRO A 70 -13.84 -1.22 3.06
C PRO A 70 -12.86 -0.09 3.40
N MET A 71 -11.55 -0.38 3.49
CA MET A 71 -10.55 0.63 3.81
C MET A 71 -10.35 1.65 2.67
N MET A 72 -10.36 1.22 1.40
CA MET A 72 -10.38 2.12 0.24
C MET A 72 -11.63 3.02 0.24
N ASN A 73 -12.79 2.46 0.61
CA ASN A 73 -14.01 3.25 0.74
C ASN A 73 -13.90 4.30 1.84
N ALA A 74 -13.29 3.96 2.98
CA ALA A 74 -13.04 4.88 4.08
C ALA A 74 -12.05 5.99 3.71
N LEU A 75 -11.00 5.67 2.96
CA LEU A 75 -10.09 6.66 2.39
C LEU A 75 -10.85 7.65 1.49
N ARG A 76 -11.70 7.14 0.60
CA ARG A 76 -12.50 7.97 -0.32
C ARG A 76 -13.53 8.84 0.42
N SER A 77 -14.22 8.30 1.42
CA SER A 77 -15.26 9.03 2.16
C SER A 77 -14.71 9.92 3.26
N GLY A 78 -13.45 9.73 3.65
CA GLY A 78 -12.88 10.33 4.84
C GLY A 78 -13.52 9.81 6.13
N GLU A 79 -14.02 8.57 6.13
CA GLU A 79 -14.59 7.92 7.30
C GLU A 79 -13.57 7.86 8.44
N VAL A 80 -14.06 8.08 9.66
CA VAL A 80 -13.28 7.96 10.89
C VAL A 80 -13.69 6.67 11.60
N PHE A 81 -12.74 5.75 11.71
CA PHE A 81 -12.84 4.55 12.50
C PHE A 81 -12.64 4.89 13.98
N PRO A 82 -13.53 4.46 14.90
CA PRO A 82 -13.36 4.76 16.31
C PRO A 82 -12.05 4.21 16.91
N GLU A 83 -11.59 3.04 16.42
CA GLU A 83 -10.43 2.36 16.99
C GLU A 83 -9.76 1.40 15.99
N ALA A 84 -8.42 1.39 15.98
CA ALA A 84 -7.60 0.34 15.40
C ALA A 84 -6.69 -0.26 16.48
N ARG A 85 -6.66 -1.59 16.59
CA ARG A 85 -5.82 -2.33 17.53
C ARG A 85 -4.83 -3.18 16.77
N ILE A 86 -3.56 -2.83 16.84
CA ILE A 86 -2.46 -3.57 16.21
C ILE A 86 -1.76 -4.39 17.28
N THR A 87 -1.68 -5.70 17.08
CA THR A 87 -1.10 -6.65 18.02
C THR A 87 0.10 -7.33 17.38
N LEU A 88 1.28 -7.18 18.00
CA LEU A 88 2.44 -8.01 17.71
C LEU A 88 2.53 -9.09 18.78
N VAL A 89 2.56 -10.35 18.34
CA VAL A 89 2.71 -11.52 19.20
C VAL A 89 4.05 -12.18 18.92
N HIS A 90 4.94 -12.20 19.90
CA HIS A 90 6.21 -12.92 19.83
C HIS A 90 6.07 -14.26 20.58
N ARG A 91 6.01 -15.37 19.85
CA ARG A 91 5.68 -16.71 20.37
C ARG A 91 6.93 -17.54 20.71
N ILE A 92 7.76 -17.01 21.61
CA ILE A 92 8.88 -17.76 22.24
C ILE A 92 8.64 -17.89 23.74
N ASP A 93 9.42 -18.75 24.42
CA ASP A 93 9.25 -19.05 25.86
C ASP A 93 9.28 -17.79 26.75
N LEU A 94 10.16 -16.83 26.41
CA LEU A 94 10.22 -15.49 27.03
C LEU A 94 9.70 -14.41 26.09
N GLY A 95 8.62 -14.72 25.38
CA GLY A 95 8.00 -13.85 24.40
C GLY A 95 7.37 -12.59 24.99
N MET A 96 6.86 -11.75 24.09
CA MET A 96 6.19 -10.50 24.43
C MET A 96 4.95 -10.30 23.56
N THR A 97 4.04 -9.49 24.07
CA THR A 97 2.95 -8.90 23.29
C THR A 97 3.09 -7.39 23.32
N ILE A 98 3.04 -6.78 22.14
CA ILE A 98 2.88 -5.33 22.00
C ILE A 98 1.48 -5.08 21.43
N LEU A 99 0.72 -4.21 22.09
CA LEU A 99 -0.59 -3.75 21.62
C LEU A 99 -0.54 -2.25 21.40
N VAL A 100 -0.74 -1.83 20.15
CA VAL A 100 -0.90 -0.43 19.76
C VAL A 100 -2.38 -0.17 19.53
N ILE A 101 -2.94 0.82 20.22
CA ILE A 101 -4.33 1.24 20.10
C ILE A 101 -4.34 2.65 19.54
N LEU A 102 -4.89 2.83 18.36
CA LEU A 102 -5.13 4.13 17.73
C LEU A 102 -6.60 4.49 17.86
N ARG A 103 -6.92 5.76 18.18
CA ARG A 103 -8.31 6.25 18.26
C ARG A 103 -8.60 7.35 17.25
N ASN A 104 -9.85 7.39 16.82
CA ASN A 104 -10.36 8.32 15.79
C ASN A 104 -9.49 8.26 14.53
N VAL A 105 -9.37 7.06 13.99
CA VAL A 105 -8.44 6.72 12.93
C VAL A 105 -9.05 7.05 11.57
N ARG A 106 -8.31 7.74 10.71
CA ARG A 106 -8.65 8.02 9.32
C ARG A 106 -7.61 7.37 8.42
N VAL A 107 -8.03 6.72 7.35
CA VAL A 107 -7.09 6.31 6.30
C VAL A 107 -6.64 7.56 5.55
N ALA A 108 -5.33 7.80 5.54
CA ALA A 108 -4.73 8.97 4.91
C ALA A 108 -4.05 8.65 3.58
N GLY A 109 -3.60 7.41 3.39
CA GLY A 109 -2.94 6.98 2.16
C GLY A 109 -3.05 5.48 1.92
N TYR A 110 -2.95 5.11 0.65
CA TYR A 110 -2.95 3.74 0.14
C TYR A 110 -2.05 3.68 -1.09
N ASP A 111 -1.17 2.70 -1.15
CA ASP A 111 -0.43 2.30 -2.34
C ASP A 111 -0.58 0.80 -2.55
N LEU A 112 -0.69 0.39 -3.82
CA LEU A 112 -0.81 -1.01 -4.21
C LEU A 112 0.32 -1.32 -5.18
N SER A 113 1.20 -2.22 -4.78
CA SER A 113 2.24 -2.73 -5.66
C SER A 113 1.97 -4.19 -6.04
N VAL A 114 2.08 -4.47 -7.33
CA VAL A 114 1.95 -5.84 -7.86
C VAL A 114 3.25 -6.19 -8.56
N LYS A 115 3.92 -7.23 -8.07
CA LYS A 115 5.14 -7.77 -8.67
C LYS A 115 4.81 -9.14 -9.24
N SER A 116 5.21 -9.36 -10.48
CA SER A 116 5.03 -10.65 -11.14
C SER A 116 6.36 -11.10 -11.73
N ASP A 117 6.89 -12.18 -11.16
CA ASP A 117 8.05 -12.88 -11.70
C ASP A 117 7.68 -14.35 -12.02
N LYS A 118 7.76 -15.23 -11.02
CA LYS A 118 7.34 -16.64 -11.02
C LYS A 118 6.11 -16.84 -10.12
N SER A 119 5.87 -15.91 -9.18
CA SER A 119 4.61 -15.73 -8.46
C SER A 119 4.05 -14.33 -8.71
N VAL A 120 2.79 -14.11 -8.33
CA VAL A 120 2.19 -12.78 -8.29
C VAL A 120 2.11 -12.39 -6.82
N ASP A 121 2.93 -11.42 -6.42
CA ASP A 121 2.91 -10.85 -5.09
C ASP A 121 2.20 -9.50 -5.15
N MET A 122 1.26 -9.30 -4.23
CA MET A 122 0.42 -8.12 -4.16
C MET A 122 0.53 -7.54 -2.76
N ASP A 123 1.25 -6.43 -2.66
CA ASP A 123 1.54 -5.74 -1.41
C ASP A 123 0.74 -4.45 -1.35
N GLU A 124 0.07 -4.23 -0.22
CA GLU A 124 -0.62 -2.98 0.07
C GLU A 124 0.09 -2.21 1.17
N ASP A 125 0.42 -0.95 0.90
CA ASP A 125 0.94 -0.03 1.89
C ASP A 125 -0.15 0.97 2.31
N TRP A 126 -0.36 1.12 3.62
CA TRP A 126 -1.40 1.95 4.18
C TRP A 126 -0.83 2.99 5.15
N VAL A 127 -1.43 4.19 5.15
CA VAL A 127 -1.15 5.23 6.16
C VAL A 127 -2.42 5.56 6.93
N LEU A 128 -2.32 5.56 8.25
CA LEU A 128 -3.36 5.94 9.18
C LEU A 128 -2.98 7.24 9.91
N ASP A 129 -3.90 8.20 9.87
CA ASP A 129 -3.91 9.33 10.80
C ASP A 129 -4.85 9.02 11.97
N TYR A 130 -4.61 9.61 13.13
CA TYR A 130 -5.35 9.34 14.36
C TYR A 130 -5.16 10.50 15.36
N THR A 131 -5.99 10.55 16.41
CA THR A 131 -5.90 11.61 17.44
C THR A 131 -5.29 11.14 18.75
N GLU A 132 -5.21 9.84 18.97
CA GLU A 132 -4.61 9.26 20.16
C GLU A 132 -3.92 7.94 19.82
N VAL A 133 -2.76 7.71 20.42
CA VAL A 133 -2.04 6.44 20.41
C VAL A 133 -1.77 5.98 21.83
N GLU A 134 -1.99 4.70 22.07
CA GLU A 134 -1.62 4.00 23.29
C GLU A 134 -0.80 2.76 22.92
N ILE A 135 0.36 2.59 23.53
CA ILE A 135 1.23 1.43 23.34
C ILE A 135 1.33 0.68 24.66
N GLN A 136 0.93 -0.58 24.64
CA GLN A 136 1.02 -1.48 25.77
C GLN A 136 2.07 -2.56 25.49
N TYR A 137 2.95 -2.79 26.46
CA TYR A 137 3.94 -3.85 26.44
C TYR A 137 3.66 -4.84 27.56
N VAL A 138 3.60 -6.13 27.21
CA VAL A 138 3.40 -7.23 28.17
C VAL A 138 4.45 -8.31 27.91
N ALA A 139 5.34 -8.51 28.87
CA ALA A 139 6.29 -9.63 28.87
C ALA A 139 5.65 -10.89 29.43
N ARG A 140 5.86 -12.06 28.81
CA ARG A 140 5.38 -13.35 29.35
C ARG A 140 6.15 -13.82 30.58
N GLY A 141 7.40 -13.39 30.76
CA GLY A 141 8.27 -13.77 31.88
C GLY A 141 8.03 -13.04 33.22
N GLY A 142 6.99 -12.20 33.31
CA GLY A 142 6.69 -11.37 34.49
C GLY A 142 6.99 -9.86 34.28
N GLY A 143 6.48 -8.99 35.16
CA GLY A 143 6.76 -7.54 35.15
C GLY A 143 5.56 -6.60 34.93
N GLY A 144 4.35 -7.14 34.73
CA GLY A 144 3.14 -6.36 34.52
C GLY A 144 3.09 -5.61 33.19
N ALA A 145 1.94 -5.07 32.83
CA ALA A 145 1.79 -4.27 31.61
C ALA A 145 2.43 -2.88 31.79
N LYS A 146 3.21 -2.44 30.79
CA LYS A 146 3.68 -1.05 30.68
C LYS A 146 2.85 -0.34 29.63
N VAL A 147 2.43 0.89 29.92
CA VAL A 147 1.55 1.67 29.04
C VAL A 147 2.17 3.03 28.76
N PHE A 148 2.25 3.38 27.49
CA PHE A 148 2.56 4.70 26.98
C PHE A 148 1.32 5.25 26.27
N ARG A 149 0.99 6.53 26.45
CA ARG A 149 -0.18 7.17 25.82
C ARG A 149 0.14 8.59 25.42
N MET A 150 -0.34 8.98 24.24
CA MET A 150 -0.15 10.31 23.71
C MET A 150 -1.34 10.76 22.85
N GLU A 151 -1.70 12.03 22.97
CA GLU A 151 -2.63 12.68 22.07
C GLU A 151 -1.87 13.35 20.93
N LYS A 152 -2.46 13.31 19.73
CA LYS A 152 -1.95 13.91 18.52
C LYS A 152 -2.98 14.90 18.01
N LYS A 153 -2.55 16.11 17.65
CA LYS A 153 -3.43 17.02 16.91
C LYS A 153 -3.69 16.43 15.51
N PRO A 154 -4.92 16.49 14.98
CA PRO A 154 -5.19 16.07 13.61
C PRO A 154 -4.22 16.75 12.65
N SER A 155 -3.59 15.98 11.77
CA SER A 155 -2.65 16.55 10.80
C SER A 155 -3.44 17.41 9.80
N THR A 156 -3.22 18.72 9.78
CA THR A 156 -3.80 19.60 8.76
C THR A 156 -3.00 19.56 7.45
N ASP A 157 -1.73 19.16 7.51
CA ASP A 157 -0.81 19.13 6.37
C ASP A 157 -0.38 17.67 6.10
N MET A 158 -0.99 17.10 5.07
CA MET A 158 -0.92 15.67 4.75
C MET A 158 0.20 15.42 3.75
N LYS A 159 1.46 15.68 4.14
CA LYS A 159 2.61 15.18 3.36
C LYS A 159 2.70 13.68 3.59
N LEU A 160 2.11 12.91 2.68
CA LEU A 160 2.20 11.45 2.73
C LEU A 160 3.66 11.00 2.54
N PRO A 161 4.12 10.04 3.35
CA PRO A 161 5.48 9.50 3.25
C PRO A 161 5.69 8.65 1.98
N PHE A 162 4.61 8.27 1.27
CA PHE A 162 4.66 7.61 -0.02
C PHE A 162 5.09 8.58 -1.12
N ARG A 163 6.35 9.02 -1.08
CA ARG A 163 7.00 9.53 -2.27
C ARG A 163 7.83 8.37 -2.79
N ASN A 164 7.39 7.78 -3.89
CA ASN A 164 8.26 6.94 -4.71
C ASN A 164 9.62 7.63 -4.86
N PRO A 165 10.75 6.88 -4.86
CA PRO A 165 12.05 7.46 -5.16
C PRO A 165 11.94 8.31 -6.44
N PRO A 166 12.71 9.40 -6.55
CA PRO A 166 12.62 10.32 -7.69
C PRO A 166 12.68 9.50 -8.98
N MET A 167 11.82 9.90 -9.93
CA MET A 167 11.60 9.29 -11.24
C MET A 167 12.87 9.12 -12.10
N THR A 168 14.05 9.47 -11.58
CA THR A 168 15.34 9.48 -12.26
C THR A 168 15.80 8.10 -12.70
N GLU A 169 15.62 7.03 -11.90
CA GLU A 169 16.06 5.68 -12.32
C GLU A 169 15.13 5.07 -13.39
N ALA A 170 13.82 5.35 -13.31
CA ALA A 170 12.85 4.91 -14.32
C ALA A 170 13.02 5.70 -15.64
N GLU A 171 13.29 7.00 -15.56
CA GLU A 171 13.59 7.84 -16.73
C GLU A 171 14.95 7.48 -17.35
N GLU A 172 15.97 7.14 -16.55
CA GLU A 172 17.26 6.64 -17.05
C GLU A 172 17.11 5.28 -17.75
N ALA A 173 16.32 4.36 -17.19
CA ALA A 173 16.05 3.06 -17.81
C ALA A 173 15.28 3.21 -19.15
N ILE A 174 14.32 4.14 -19.23
CA ILE A 174 13.58 4.43 -20.47
C ILE A 174 14.50 5.11 -21.50
N ALA A 175 15.37 6.03 -21.08
CA ALA A 175 16.34 6.69 -21.95
C ALA A 175 17.40 5.70 -22.49
N GLU A 176 17.79 4.71 -21.69
CA GLU A 176 18.74 3.68 -22.08
C GLU A 176 18.12 2.67 -23.07
N LEU A 177 16.85 2.29 -22.86
CA LEU A 177 16.08 1.49 -23.82
C LEU A 177 15.88 2.22 -25.17
N GLN A 178 15.63 3.53 -25.15
CA GLN A 178 15.51 4.34 -26.36
C GLN A 178 16.85 4.51 -27.10
N LYS A 179 17.98 4.62 -26.39
CA LYS A 179 19.33 4.61 -26.99
C LYS A 179 19.65 3.28 -27.67
N GLN A 180 19.23 2.15 -27.10
CA GLN A 180 19.46 0.84 -27.70
C GLN A 180 18.58 0.63 -28.96
N ALA A 181 17.35 1.15 -28.97
CA ALA A 181 16.46 1.08 -30.12
C ALA A 181 16.87 1.97 -31.31
N GLY A 182 17.59 3.08 -31.06
CA GLY A 182 18.05 4.02 -32.10
C GLY A 182 19.20 3.54 -32.99
N SER A 183 19.76 2.35 -32.76
CA SER A 183 20.94 1.83 -33.50
C SER A 183 20.62 0.95 -34.71
N ARG A 184 19.34 0.66 -35.01
CA ARG A 184 18.95 -0.10 -36.20
C ARG A 184 18.56 0.82 -37.35
N THR A 185 19.56 1.26 -38.11
CA THR A 185 19.34 1.85 -39.44
C THR A 185 18.71 0.80 -40.38
N PRO A 186 17.60 1.08 -41.07
CA PRO A 186 17.08 0.16 -42.08
C PRO A 186 18.04 0.11 -43.28
N GLN A 187 18.44 -1.10 -43.71
CA GLN A 187 19.14 -1.27 -44.98
C GLN A 187 18.24 -0.84 -46.16
N PRO A 188 18.80 -0.22 -47.21
CA PRO A 188 18.02 0.14 -48.39
C PRO A 188 17.58 -1.14 -49.13
N LYS A 189 16.27 -1.24 -49.39
CA LYS A 189 15.69 -2.28 -50.25
C LYS A 189 16.22 -2.12 -51.67
N GLN A 190 16.85 -3.16 -52.21
CA GLN A 190 17.17 -3.27 -53.64
C GLN A 190 15.90 -3.38 -54.47
N ASP A 191 15.88 -2.69 -55.61
CA ASP A 191 14.79 -2.59 -56.56
C ASP A 191 14.29 -3.97 -57.06
N ALA A 192 13.01 -4.25 -56.81
CA ALA A 192 12.29 -5.37 -57.41
C ALA A 192 11.34 -4.87 -58.50
N LYS A 193 11.62 -5.34 -59.72
CA LYS A 193 10.99 -5.10 -61.03
C LYS A 193 9.45 -5.22 -61.01
N PRO A 194 8.70 -4.43 -61.82
CA PRO A 194 7.24 -4.45 -61.83
C PRO A 194 6.67 -5.71 -62.50
N THR A 195 5.75 -6.39 -61.81
CA THR A 195 4.93 -7.49 -62.34
C THR A 195 3.64 -6.98 -63.02
N PRO A 196 3.10 -7.71 -64.02
CA PRO A 196 2.10 -7.18 -64.94
C PRO A 196 0.68 -7.17 -64.37
N LYS A 197 -0.11 -6.20 -64.85
CA LYS A 197 -1.50 -5.91 -64.49
C LYS A 197 -2.46 -7.05 -64.92
N PRO A 198 -3.41 -7.48 -64.08
CA PRO A 198 -4.38 -8.51 -64.46
C PRO A 198 -5.46 -7.97 -65.43
N PRO A 199 -6.05 -8.83 -66.29
CA PRO A 199 -6.98 -8.41 -67.32
C PRO A 199 -8.35 -8.00 -66.77
N ALA A 200 -8.99 -7.06 -67.47
CA ALA A 200 -10.28 -6.47 -67.11
C ALA A 200 -11.43 -7.50 -67.22
N LYS A 201 -12.32 -7.47 -66.21
CA LYS A 201 -13.52 -8.30 -66.13
C LYS A 201 -14.60 -7.77 -67.10
N PRO A 202 -15.30 -8.61 -67.87
CA PRO A 202 -16.33 -8.15 -68.81
C PRO A 202 -17.63 -7.73 -68.08
N PRO A 203 -18.43 -6.84 -68.69
CA PRO A 203 -19.61 -6.26 -68.05
C PRO A 203 -20.79 -7.25 -67.99
N ALA A 204 -21.56 -7.15 -66.91
CA ALA A 204 -22.78 -7.93 -66.68
C ALA A 204 -23.89 -7.51 -67.64
N GLY A 205 -24.48 -8.49 -68.35
CA GLY A 205 -25.66 -8.30 -69.19
C GLY A 205 -26.95 -8.20 -68.37
N PRO A 206 -28.03 -7.60 -68.90
CA PRO A 206 -29.20 -7.22 -68.13
C PRO A 206 -30.21 -8.37 -67.98
N ALA A 207 -30.95 -8.31 -66.87
CA ALA A 207 -32.11 -9.13 -66.54
C ALA A 207 -33.23 -9.00 -67.59
N GLY A 208 -33.78 -10.12 -68.03
CA GLY A 208 -34.92 -10.18 -68.94
C GLY A 208 -35.90 -11.29 -68.55
N LYS A 209 -37.15 -10.87 -68.29
CA LYS A 209 -38.37 -11.67 -68.03
C LYS A 209 -38.65 -12.60 -69.24
N ARG A 210 -39.11 -13.84 -69.09
CA ARG A 210 -40.50 -14.28 -68.83
C ARG A 210 -40.50 -15.81 -68.93
#